data_AF-A0A821ZX99-F1
#
_entry.id   AF-A0A821ZX99-F1
#
_cell.length_a   1.000
_cell.length_b   1.000
_cell.length_c   1.000
_cell.angle_alpha   90.00
_cell.angle_beta   90.00
_cell.angle_gamma   90.00
#
_symmetry.space_group_name_H-M   'P 1'
#
loop_
_entity.id
_entity.type
_entity.pdbx_description
1 polymer ?
#
loop_
_entity_poly.entity_id
_entity_poly.type
_entity_poly.pdbx_seq_one_letter_code
_entity_poly.pdbx_strand_id
1 'polypeptide(L)'
;MEMIFKAVATLDTRKRLIGLHGVLLGIGEIVGGGLFGFVTKPKTSSQCALVILIGFFLQIVFYYSAWINFPADAPARETNTESYFQFSSSLSQIIAFVGSFVVGLGDSALNTQ
;
A
#
# COMPACT_ATOMS: atom_id res chain seq x y z
N MET A 1 20.76 -9.60 -16.91
CA MET A 1 20.60 -8.54 -15.88
C MET A 1 20.65 -7.14 -16.50
N GLU A 2 21.55 -6.86 -17.43
CA GLU A 2 21.68 -5.54 -18.10
C GLU A 2 20.43 -5.09 -18.91
N MET A 3 19.72 -6.04 -19.54
CA MET A 3 18.52 -5.76 -20.33
C MET A 3 17.36 -5.23 -19.48
N ILE A 4 17.23 -5.72 -18.24
CA ILE A 4 16.21 -5.28 -17.27
C ILE A 4 16.52 -3.85 -16.82
N PHE A 5 17.80 -3.53 -16.59
CA PHE A 5 18.19 -2.19 -16.16
C PHE A 5 17.92 -1.14 -17.24
N LYS A 6 18.17 -1.46 -18.51
CA LYS A 6 17.83 -0.58 -19.64
C LYS A 6 16.32 -0.39 -19.81
N ALA A 7 15.54 -1.45 -19.63
CA ALA A 7 14.07 -1.37 -19.66
C ALA A 7 13.50 -0.54 -18.50
N VAL A 8 14.10 -0.60 -17.31
CA VAL A 8 13.70 0.25 -16.17
C VAL A 8 14.10 1.71 -16.37
N ALA A 9 15.23 1.96 -17.03
CA ALA A 9 15.71 3.32 -17.32
C ALA A 9 14.83 4.07 -18.34
N THR A 10 14.09 3.37 -19.20
CA THR A 10 13.15 3.98 -20.16
C THR A 10 11.75 4.20 -19.61
N LEU A 11 11.46 3.77 -18.37
CA LEU A 11 10.15 3.98 -17.74
C LEU A 11 9.99 5.43 -17.27
N ASP A 12 8.82 6.01 -17.58
CA ASP A 12 8.38 7.27 -16.99
C ASP A 12 8.41 7.22 -15.46
N THR A 13 8.70 8.35 -14.81
CA THR A 13 8.77 8.47 -13.34
C THR A 13 7.51 7.92 -12.65
N ARG A 14 6.32 8.12 -13.25
CA ARG A 14 5.05 7.58 -12.75
C ARG A 14 5.02 6.05 -12.76
N LYS A 15 5.48 5.42 -13.85
CA LYS A 15 5.53 3.96 -13.99
C LYS A 15 6.53 3.34 -13.00
N ARG A 16 7.65 4.03 -12.75
CA ARG A 16 8.62 3.63 -11.72
C ARG A 16 8.03 3.70 -10.31
N LEU A 17 7.23 4.73 -10.00
CA LEU A 17 6.53 4.86 -8.72
C LEU A 17 5.52 3.74 -8.48
N ILE A 18 4.75 3.35 -9.51
CA ILE A 18 3.81 2.22 -9.45
C ILE A 18 4.57 0.90 -9.22
N GLY A 19 5.72 0.72 -9.88
CA GLY A 19 6.59 -0.43 -9.63
C GLY A 19 7.10 -0.47 -8.18
N LEU A 20 7.50 0.68 -7.63
CA LEU A 20 7.95 0.79 -6.25
C LEU A 20 6.83 0.54 -5.24
N HIS A 21 5.61 1.02 -5.52
CA HIS A 21 4.41 0.70 -4.74
C HIS A 21 4.20 -0.81 -4.63
N GLY A 22 4.29 -1.54 -5.76
CA GLY A 22 4.17 -3.00 -5.76
C GLY A 22 5.24 -3.72 -4.94
N VAL A 23 6.50 -3.24 -4.97
CA VAL A 23 7.58 -3.80 -4.13
C VAL A 23 7.29 -3.58 -2.64
N LEU A 24 6.89 -2.37 -2.25
CA LEU A 24 6.57 -2.06 -0.86
C LEU A 24 5.36 -2.84 -0.33
N LEU A 25 4.35 -3.03 -1.19
CA LEU A 25 3.19 -3.87 -0.90
C LEU A 25 3.63 -5.30 -0.59
N GLY A 26 4.43 -5.92 -1.47
CA GLY A 26 4.93 -7.28 -1.25
C GLY A 26 5.79 -7.42 0.01
N ILE A 27 6.59 -6.41 0.36
CA ILE A 27 7.34 -6.39 1.63
C ILE A 27 6.36 -6.35 2.81
N GLY A 28 5.33 -5.51 2.74
CA GLY A 28 4.26 -5.45 3.75
C GLY A 28 3.57 -6.79 3.95
N GLU A 29 3.25 -7.49 2.86
CA GLU A 29 2.59 -8.80 2.91
C GLU A 29 3.46 -9.86 3.60
N ILE A 30 4.76 -9.94 3.25
CA ILE A 30 5.70 -10.90 3.84
C ILE A 30 5.86 -10.64 5.34
N VAL A 31 6.04 -9.37 5.73
CA VAL A 31 6.21 -8.97 7.13
C VAL A 31 4.94 -9.27 7.93
N GLY A 32 3.77 -8.88 7.41
CA GLY A 32 2.50 -9.08 8.07
C GLY A 32 2.11 -10.55 8.19
N GLY A 33 2.34 -11.35 7.15
CA GLY A 33 2.13 -12.80 7.20
C GLY A 33 2.98 -13.48 8.28
N GLY A 34 4.24 -13.05 8.44
CA GLY A 34 5.11 -13.53 9.52
C GLY A 34 4.62 -13.13 10.92
N LEU A 35 4.21 -11.88 11.11
CA LEU A 35 3.69 -11.35 12.38
C LEU A 35 2.36 -11.99 12.77
N PHE A 36 1.36 -11.91 11.89
CA PHE A 36 0.02 -12.42 12.17
C PHE A 36 -0.02 -13.94 12.22
N GLY A 37 0.76 -14.62 11.38
CA GLY A 37 0.94 -16.07 11.46
C GLY A 37 1.55 -16.54 12.78
N PHE A 38 2.32 -15.71 13.49
CA PHE A 38 2.78 -16.00 14.85
C PHE A 38 1.67 -15.77 15.89
N VAL A 39 0.91 -14.68 15.76
CA VAL A 39 -0.17 -14.30 16.68
C VAL A 39 -1.35 -15.30 16.63
N THR A 40 -1.65 -15.85 15.46
CA THR A 40 -2.74 -16.83 15.26
C THR A 40 -2.30 -18.28 15.48
N LYS A 41 -1.06 -18.54 15.93
CA LYS A 41 -0.57 -19.92 16.22
C LYS A 41 -1.50 -20.73 17.13
N PRO A 42 -2.13 -20.17 18.17
CA PRO A 42 -3.11 -20.89 18.98
C PRO A 42 -4.46 -21.14 18.29
N LYS A 43 -4.65 -20.75 17.02
CA LYS A 43 -5.87 -20.88 16.17
C LYS A 43 -7.17 -20.71 16.94
N THR A 44 -7.20 -19.79 17.89
CA THR A 44 -8.41 -19.51 18.66
C THR A 44 -9.26 -18.55 17.84
N SER A 45 -10.55 -18.81 17.69
CA SER A 45 -11.45 -17.99 16.85
C SER A 45 -11.39 -16.50 17.20
N SER A 46 -11.17 -16.15 18.47
CA SER A 46 -11.02 -14.77 18.93
C SER A 46 -9.75 -14.07 18.39
N GLN A 47 -8.65 -14.80 18.23
CA GLN A 47 -7.38 -14.24 17.73
C GLN A 47 -7.44 -14.04 16.21
N CYS A 48 -8.02 -14.98 15.47
CA CYS A 48 -8.27 -14.80 14.04
C CYS A 48 -9.22 -13.62 13.80
N ALA A 49 -10.32 -13.51 14.56
CA ALA A 49 -11.25 -12.38 14.46
C ALA A 49 -10.58 -11.03 14.75
N LEU A 50 -9.68 -10.98 15.74
CA LEU A 50 -8.92 -9.76 16.06
C LEU A 50 -7.95 -9.37 14.94
N VAL A 51 -7.23 -10.33 14.35
CA VAL A 51 -6.34 -10.07 13.21
C VAL A 51 -7.13 -9.56 12.00
N ILE A 52 -8.27 -10.18 11.68
CA ILE A 52 -9.16 -9.72 10.59
C ILE A 52 -9.64 -8.28 10.85
N LEU A 53 -10.04 -7.96 12.08
CA LEU A 53 -10.50 -6.61 12.44
C LEU A 53 -9.39 -5.57 12.28
N ILE A 54 -8.16 -5.91 12.68
CA ILE A 54 -6.98 -5.05 12.49
C ILE A 54 -6.71 -4.85 11.00
N GLY A 55 -6.70 -5.92 10.20
CA GLY A 55 -6.50 -5.85 8.76
C GLY A 55 -7.53 -4.95 8.07
N PHE A 56 -8.81 -5.14 8.43
CA PHE A 56 -9.90 -4.31 7.92
C PHE A 56 -9.74 -2.83 8.29
N PHE A 57 -9.31 -2.53 9.51
CA PHE A 57 -9.07 -1.15 9.95
C PHE A 57 -7.90 -0.51 9.18
N LEU A 58 -6.79 -1.22 9.00
CA LEU A 58 -5.65 -0.74 8.19
C LEU A 58 -6.07 -0.43 6.76
N GLN A 59 -6.93 -1.28 6.19
CA GLN A 59 -7.46 -1.10 4.85
C GLN A 59 -8.32 0.18 4.73
N ILE A 60 -9.18 0.45 5.71
CA ILE A 60 -9.98 1.68 5.76
C ILE A 60 -9.06 2.91 5.82
N VAL A 61 -8.05 2.88 6.69
CA VAL A 61 -7.11 4.00 6.85
C VAL A 61 -6.35 4.26 5.54
N PHE A 62 -5.93 3.20 4.84
CA PHE A 62 -5.27 3.32 3.55
C PHE A 62 -6.18 3.95 2.49
N TYR A 63 -7.39 3.42 2.30
CA TYR A 63 -8.32 3.97 1.30
C TYR A 63 -8.72 5.41 1.60
N TYR A 64 -8.89 5.76 2.86
CA TYR A 64 -9.15 7.14 3.26
C TYR A 64 -7.96 8.06 2.95
N SER A 65 -6.74 7.60 3.24
CA SER A 65 -5.50 8.34 2.94
C SER A 65 -5.28 8.50 1.43
N ALA A 66 -5.58 7.47 0.64
CA ALA A 66 -5.53 7.52 -0.82
C ALA A 66 -6.56 8.51 -1.38
N TRP A 67 -7.77 8.52 -0.84
CA TRP A 67 -8.83 9.44 -1.24
C TRP A 67 -8.44 10.90 -1.01
N ILE A 68 -7.77 11.23 0.09
CA ILE A 68 -7.26 12.58 0.35
C ILE A 68 -6.10 12.95 -0.59
N ASN A 69 -5.26 11.97 -0.96
CA ASN A 69 -4.08 12.20 -1.79
C ASN A 69 -4.37 12.36 -3.29
N PHE A 70 -5.49 11.83 -3.80
CA PHE A 70 -5.83 11.93 -5.22
C PHE A 70 -6.87 13.03 -5.51
N PRO A 71 -6.67 13.87 -6.54
CA PRO A 71 -7.73 14.76 -7.02
C PRO A 71 -8.83 13.95 -7.72
N ALA A 72 -10.07 14.46 -7.71
CA ALA A 72 -11.25 13.74 -8.22
C ALA A 72 -11.16 13.33 -9.70
N ASP A 73 -10.38 14.07 -10.50
CA ASP A 73 -10.19 13.79 -11.93
C ASP A 73 -9.04 12.81 -12.24
N ALA A 74 -8.21 12.47 -11.24
CA ALA A 74 -7.08 11.55 -11.41
C ALA A 74 -7.44 10.17 -11.98
N PRO A 75 -8.59 9.55 -11.64
CA PRO A 75 -8.98 8.26 -12.21
C PRO A 75 -9.39 8.34 -13.69
N ALA A 76 -9.86 9.51 -14.15
CA ALA A 76 -10.43 9.70 -15.46
C ALA A 76 -9.42 10.23 -16.49
N ARG A 77 -8.41 10.98 -16.05
CA ARG A 77 -7.44 11.61 -16.95
C ARG A 77 -6.12 11.92 -16.25
N GLU A 78 -5.02 11.84 -16.99
CA GLU A 78 -3.74 12.34 -16.49
C GLU A 78 -3.86 13.82 -16.16
N THR A 79 -3.68 14.15 -14.89
CA THR A 79 -3.97 15.46 -14.33
C THR A 79 -2.76 15.94 -13.55
N ASN A 80 -2.30 17.17 -13.82
CA ASN A 80 -1.22 17.85 -13.08
C ASN A 80 -1.76 18.72 -11.93
N THR A 81 -3.07 18.65 -11.68
CA THR A 81 -3.73 19.42 -10.62
C THR A 81 -3.34 18.85 -9.26
N GLU A 82 -2.94 19.74 -8.34
CA GLU A 82 -2.64 19.42 -6.95
C GLU A 82 -3.81 18.69 -6.28
N SER A 83 -3.51 17.84 -5.29
CA SER A 83 -4.50 17.08 -4.53
C SER A 83 -5.45 18.00 -3.75
N TYR A 84 -6.56 17.43 -3.25
CA TYR A 84 -7.64 18.18 -2.57
C TYR A 84 -7.14 19.07 -1.42
N PHE A 85 -6.04 18.68 -0.78
CA PHE A 85 -5.26 19.52 0.12
C PHE A 85 -3.94 19.88 -0.55
N GLN A 86 -3.56 21.16 -0.54
CA GLN A 86 -2.25 21.65 -0.99
C GLN A 86 -1.11 21.15 -0.07
N PHE A 87 -0.93 19.84 -0.01
CA PHE A 87 0.23 19.25 0.64
C PHE A 87 1.45 19.44 -0.25
N SER A 88 2.58 19.79 0.37
CA SER A 88 3.86 19.76 -0.33
C SER A 88 4.03 18.39 -1.00
N SER A 89 4.42 18.39 -2.29
CA SER A 89 4.46 17.18 -3.13
C SER A 89 5.33 16.06 -2.54
N SER A 90 6.25 16.38 -1.61
CA SER A 90 7.05 15.42 -0.86
C SER A 90 6.26 14.66 0.22
N LEU A 91 5.31 15.30 0.90
CA LEU A 91 4.54 14.66 1.98
C LEU A 91 3.53 13.67 1.40
N SER A 92 2.91 14.01 0.28
CA SER A 92 1.99 13.11 -0.44
C SER A 92 2.68 11.80 -0.86
N GLN A 93 3.92 11.89 -1.37
CA GLN A 93 4.70 10.70 -1.75
C GLN A 93 5.04 9.81 -0.54
N ILE A 94 5.39 10.41 0.60
CA ILE A 94 5.66 9.64 1.83
C ILE A 94 4.40 8.92 2.30
N ILE A 95 3.25 9.60 2.30
CA ILE A 95 1.97 8.98 2.68
C ILE A 95 1.62 7.84 1.72
N ALA A 96 1.86 8.01 0.41
CA ALA A 96 1.64 6.96 -0.57
C ALA A 96 2.56 5.74 -0.33
N PHE A 97 3.85 5.94 -0.07
CA PHE A 97 4.79 4.84 0.19
C PHE A 97 4.51 4.12 1.51
N VAL A 98 4.25 4.86 2.59
CA VAL A 98 3.84 4.27 3.87
C VAL A 98 2.50 3.55 3.70
N GLY A 99 1.56 4.14 2.96
CA GLY A 99 0.29 3.53 2.62
C GLY A 99 0.45 2.22 1.86
N SER A 100 1.40 2.15 0.92
CA SER A 100 1.74 0.94 0.14
C SER A 100 2.14 -0.23 1.05
N PHE A 101 2.94 0.06 2.07
CA PHE A 101 3.34 -0.95 3.05
C PHE A 101 2.18 -1.33 3.99
N VAL A 102 1.40 -0.35 4.45
CA VAL A 102 0.24 -0.56 5.32
C VAL A 102 -0.85 -1.40 4.65
N VAL A 103 -1.12 -1.19 3.36
CA VAL A 103 -2.09 -2.00 2.62
C VAL A 103 -1.62 -3.45 2.50
N GLY A 104 -0.33 -3.69 2.20
CA GLY A 104 0.23 -5.04 2.19
C GLY A 104 0.15 -5.74 3.55
N LEU A 105 0.37 -4.99 4.65
CA LEU A 105 0.11 -5.50 6.00
C LEU A 105 -1.37 -5.87 6.20
N GLY A 106 -2.30 -5.00 5.79
CA GLY A 106 -3.74 -5.24 5.87
C GLY A 106 -4.18 -6.50 5.11
N ASP A 107 -3.72 -6.65 3.86
CA ASP A 107 -4.02 -7.79 3.01
C ASP A 107 -3.53 -9.11 3.62
N SER A 108 -2.33 -9.11 4.20
CA SER A 108 -1.80 -10.30 4.89
C SER A 108 -2.62 -10.72 6.12
N ALA A 109 -3.18 -9.76 6.86
CA ALA A 109 -4.05 -10.04 8.01
C ALA A 109 -5.34 -10.73 7.58
N LEU A 110 -5.94 -10.30 6.47
CA LEU A 110 -7.17 -10.87 5.93
C LEU A 110 -6.95 -12.27 5.32
N ASN A 111 -5.78 -12.51 4.73
CA ASN A 111 -5.37 -13.79 4.14
C ASN A 111 -4.83 -14.82 5.15
N THR A 112 -4.69 -14.46 6.43
CA THR A 112 -4.26 -15.37 7.52
C THR A 112 -5.42 -16.20 8.09
N GLN A 113 -6.61 -16.14 7.48
CA GLN A 113 -7.78 -16.95 7.86
C GLN A 113 -7.58 -18.46 7.65
#